data_AF-A0A816TQH6-F1
#
_entry.id   AF-A0A816TQH6-F1
#
_cell.length_a   1.000
_cell.length_b   1.000
_cell.length_c   1.000
_cell.angle_alpha   90.00
_cell.angle_beta   90.00
_cell.angle_gamma   90.00
#
_symmetry.space_group_name_H-M   'P 1'
#
loop_
_entity.id
_entity.type
_entity.pdbx_description
1 polymer ?
#
loop_
_entity_poly.entity_id
_entity_poly.type
_entity_poly.pdbx_seq_one_letter_code
_entity_poly.pdbx_strand_id
1 'polypeptide(L)'
;LCVPHNDRISLTNFTCACQDGFSGKRCEYEDVKIDISFYDISIPQSLVVHFITVREHDLESLNSVPIRATMFKKIRFDQDTITFFMSLPFHLIFVQLEDKFYLTVLQHIYTPSITIPTKIARSQYCPYIRELFNQTFIAYPILRRIKYYHLACIKDSNLVCFHLILI
;
A
#
# COMPACT_ATOMS: atom_id res chain seq x y z
N LEU A 1 -8.68 -2.23 -25.67
CA LEU A 1 -9.86 -2.18 -26.58
C LEU A 1 -10.62 -0.89 -26.30
N CYS A 2 -10.99 -0.10 -27.30
CA CYS A 2 -11.72 1.16 -27.08
C CYS A 2 -13.07 1.11 -27.78
N VAL A 3 -14.14 1.47 -27.04
CA VAL A 3 -15.52 1.44 -27.51
C VAL A 3 -16.07 2.87 -27.52
N PRO A 4 -16.54 3.38 -28.66
CA PRO A 4 -17.20 4.69 -28.73
C PRO A 4 -18.56 4.65 -28.04
N HIS A 5 -18.98 5.76 -27.43
CA HIS A 5 -20.27 5.83 -26.72
C HIS A 5 -21.49 5.98 -27.65
N ASN A 6 -21.29 6.41 -28.90
CA ASN A 6 -22.32 6.57 -29.92
C ASN A 6 -21.82 6.01 -31.28
N ASP A 7 -22.76 5.49 -32.08
CA ASP A 7 -22.50 4.92 -33.42
C ASP A 7 -21.98 5.93 -34.45
N ARG A 8 -22.10 7.23 -34.17
CA ARG A 8 -21.42 8.28 -34.93
C ARG A 8 -20.00 8.36 -34.41
N ILE A 9 -19.03 7.94 -35.23
CA ILE A 9 -17.58 7.95 -34.99
C ILE A 9 -17.15 9.27 -34.35
N SER A 10 -17.19 9.33 -33.02
CA SER A 10 -16.78 10.49 -32.24
C SER A 10 -15.43 10.14 -31.66
N LEU A 11 -14.37 10.71 -32.25
CA LEU A 11 -12.98 10.54 -31.80
C LEU A 11 -12.73 11.08 -30.38
N THR A 12 -13.71 11.77 -29.80
CA THR A 12 -13.60 12.43 -28.50
C THR A 12 -14.38 11.72 -27.39
N ASN A 13 -15.40 10.92 -27.71
CA ASN A 13 -16.27 10.25 -26.73
C ASN A 13 -16.21 8.71 -26.84
N PHE A 14 -15.22 8.14 -26.17
CA PHE A 14 -14.94 6.70 -26.15
C PHE A 14 -14.44 6.29 -24.76
N THR A 15 -14.55 4.99 -24.47
CA THR A 15 -14.04 4.37 -23.25
C THR A 15 -13.09 3.23 -23.64
N CYS A 16 -11.89 3.21 -23.07
CA CYS A 16 -10.92 2.14 -23.30
C CYS A 16 -10.85 1.19 -22.11
N ALA A 17 -10.87 -0.11 -22.41
CA ALA A 17 -10.43 -1.16 -21.51
C ALA A 17 -8.93 -1.38 -21.73
N CYS A 18 -8.14 -1.05 -20.71
CA CYS A 18 -6.69 -1.16 -20.71
C CYS A 18 -6.22 -2.55 -20.28
N GLN A 19 -5.07 -2.96 -20.78
CA GLN A 19 -4.37 -4.15 -20.30
C GLN A 19 -3.74 -3.85 -18.94
N ASP A 20 -3.47 -4.88 -18.16
CA ASP A 20 -2.76 -4.76 -16.88
C ASP A 20 -1.44 -4.01 -17.09
N GLY A 21 -1.20 -3.01 -16.24
CA GLY A 21 -0.01 -2.17 -16.33
C GLY A 21 -0.16 -0.90 -17.16
N PHE A 22 -1.34 -0.65 -17.73
CA PHE A 22 -1.61 0.57 -18.49
C PHE A 22 -2.89 1.27 -18.03
N SER A 23 -2.85 2.60 -18.02
CA SER A 23 -3.98 3.46 -17.67
C SER A 23 -4.05 4.72 -18.54
N GLY A 24 -5.08 5.55 -18.33
CA GLY A 24 -5.35 6.73 -19.14
C GLY A 24 -6.55 6.54 -20.07
N LYS A 25 -6.95 7.61 -20.76
CA LYS A 25 -8.15 7.58 -21.61
C LYS A 25 -8.00 6.62 -22.78
N ARG A 26 -6.76 6.46 -23.26
CA ARG A 26 -6.31 5.61 -24.37
C ARG A 26 -5.30 4.54 -23.93
N CYS A 27 -5.16 4.29 -22.63
CA CYS A 27 -4.14 3.38 -22.10
C CYS A 27 -2.71 3.84 -22.42
N GLU A 28 -2.50 5.16 -22.42
CA GLU A 28 -1.27 5.83 -22.81
C GLU A 28 -0.23 5.94 -21.69
N TYR A 29 -0.64 5.71 -20.44
CA TYR A 29 0.23 5.79 -19.27
C TYR A 29 0.61 4.39 -18.81
N GLU A 30 1.89 4.18 -18.54
CA GLU A 30 2.37 2.95 -17.90
C GLU A 30 2.24 3.10 -16.38
N ASP A 31 1.55 2.14 -15.78
CA ASP A 31 1.31 2.09 -14.34
C ASP A 31 2.60 1.71 -13.60
N VAL A 32 2.69 2.08 -12.33
CA VAL A 32 3.79 1.60 -11.49
C VAL A 32 3.64 0.10 -11.28
N LYS A 33 4.69 -0.65 -11.58
CA LYS A 33 4.77 -2.09 -11.37
C LYS A 33 5.39 -2.37 -10.00
N ILE A 34 4.72 -3.13 -9.15
CA ILE A 34 5.21 -3.52 -7.83
C ILE A 34 5.40 -5.03 -7.83
N ASP A 35 6.65 -5.47 -7.71
CA ASP A 35 7.00 -6.89 -7.65
C ASP A 35 7.32 -7.27 -6.20
N ILE A 36 6.47 -8.11 -5.59
CA ILE A 36 6.57 -8.53 -4.19
C ILE A 36 7.10 -9.95 -4.14
N SER A 37 8.30 -10.12 -3.59
CA SER A 37 8.95 -11.41 -3.34
C SER A 37 8.86 -11.83 -1.86
N PHE A 38 8.98 -13.13 -1.58
CA PHE A 38 8.92 -13.66 -0.22
C PHE A 38 10.29 -14.20 0.23
N TYR A 39 10.74 -13.83 1.42
CA TYR A 39 12.01 -14.29 1.97
C TYR A 39 11.88 -14.72 3.43
N ASP A 40 12.35 -15.92 3.76
CA ASP A 40 12.32 -16.49 5.12
C ASP A 40 10.90 -16.56 5.74
N ILE A 41 9.88 -16.63 4.89
CA ILE A 41 8.47 -16.80 5.26
C ILE A 41 7.79 -17.78 4.31
N SER A 42 6.79 -18.50 4.80
CA SER A 42 5.92 -19.34 3.95
C SER A 42 5.04 -18.46 3.07
N ILE A 43 5.01 -18.75 1.77
CA ILE A 43 4.15 -18.05 0.81
C ILE A 43 2.68 -18.40 1.14
N PRO A 44 1.81 -17.40 1.42
CA PRO A 44 0.41 -17.67 1.74
C PRO A 44 -0.42 -17.94 0.46
N GLN A 45 -1.69 -18.28 0.63
CA GLN A 45 -2.61 -18.51 -0.50
C GLN A 45 -3.10 -17.21 -1.16
N SER A 46 -3.06 -16.11 -0.42
CA SER A 46 -3.50 -14.80 -0.88
C SER A 46 -2.83 -13.71 -0.06
N LEU A 47 -2.78 -12.51 -0.63
CA LEU A 47 -2.37 -11.32 0.10
C LEU A 47 -3.27 -10.13 -0.25
N VAL A 48 -3.26 -9.15 0.64
CA VAL A 48 -3.89 -7.85 0.43
C VAL A 48 -2.81 -6.77 0.46
N VAL A 49 -2.81 -5.87 -0.51
CA VAL A 49 -1.90 -4.72 -0.59
C VAL A 49 -2.70 -3.46 -0.32
N HIS A 50 -2.23 -2.63 0.61
CA HIS A 50 -2.76 -1.31 0.90
C HIS A 50 -1.77 -0.25 0.44
N PHE A 51 -2.17 0.52 -0.57
CA PHE A 51 -1.46 1.69 -1.04
C PHE A 51 -1.99 2.90 -0.29
N ILE A 52 -1.11 3.67 0.35
CA ILE A 52 -1.48 4.85 1.13
C ILE A 52 -0.83 6.08 0.51
N THR A 53 -1.65 7.06 0.18
CA THR A 53 -1.21 8.37 -0.30
C THR A 53 -1.27 9.37 0.85
N VAL A 54 -0.12 9.93 1.21
CA VAL A 54 -0.03 11.05 2.15
C VAL A 54 -0.06 12.33 1.32
N ARG A 55 -1.11 13.13 1.47
CA ARG A 55 -1.19 14.44 0.80
C ARG A 55 -0.50 15.47 1.69
N GLU A 56 0.60 16.03 1.23
CA GLU A 56 1.12 17.26 1.82
C GLU A 56 0.31 18.47 1.30
N HIS A 57 0.25 19.51 2.13
CA HIS A 57 -0.57 20.70 1.97
C HIS A 57 -0.47 21.34 0.57
N ASP A 58 -1.51 21.18 -0.24
CA ASP A 58 -1.95 22.22 -1.17
C ASP A 58 -3.37 22.64 -0.77
N LEU A 59 -3.42 23.86 -0.25
CA LEU A 59 -4.53 24.78 0.02
C LEU A 59 -5.97 24.21 -0.09
N GLU A 60 -6.70 24.32 1.04
CA GLU A 60 -8.17 24.19 1.18
C GLU A 60 -8.78 22.83 1.56
N SER A 61 -8.19 22.06 2.49
CA SER A 61 -9.06 21.42 3.50
C SER A 61 -8.31 21.06 4.78
N LEU A 62 -8.96 21.33 5.91
CA LEU A 62 -8.55 20.90 7.26
C LEU A 62 -8.61 19.37 7.48
N ASN A 63 -8.61 18.55 6.40
CA ASN A 63 -8.84 17.11 6.42
C ASN A 63 -7.95 16.37 5.41
N SER A 64 -6.62 16.50 5.50
CA SER A 64 -5.67 15.68 4.71
C SER A 64 -5.61 14.24 5.24
N VAL A 65 -6.75 13.54 5.24
CA VAL A 65 -6.80 12.11 5.56
C VAL A 65 -6.03 11.34 4.50
N PRO A 66 -5.09 10.44 4.88
CA PRO A 66 -4.43 9.59 3.92
C PRO A 66 -5.44 8.79 3.11
N ILE A 67 -5.31 8.84 1.78
CA ILE A 67 -6.17 8.04 0.90
C ILE A 67 -5.60 6.63 0.83
N ARG A 68 -6.48 5.64 0.97
CA ARG A 68 -6.11 4.23 0.91
C ARG A 68 -6.78 3.55 -0.30
N ALA A 69 -5.98 2.99 -1.19
CA ALA A 69 -6.42 2.00 -2.16
C ALA A 69 -6.03 0.61 -1.66
N THR A 70 -6.85 -0.39 -1.94
CA THR A 70 -6.61 -1.77 -1.48
C THR A 70 -6.84 -2.75 -2.61
N MET A 71 -5.88 -3.64 -2.81
CA MET A 71 -5.93 -4.68 -3.83
C MET A 71 -5.76 -6.05 -3.17
N PHE A 72 -6.49 -7.04 -3.66
CA PHE A 72 -6.39 -8.42 -3.22
C PHE A 72 -5.91 -9.29 -4.39
N LYS A 73 -5.00 -10.22 -4.10
CA LYS A 73 -4.55 -11.18 -5.11
C LYS A 73 -4.35 -12.56 -4.48
N LYS A 74 -4.86 -13.58 -5.16
CA LYS A 74 -4.54 -14.98 -4.88
C LYS A 74 -3.16 -15.31 -5.45
N ILE A 75 -2.44 -16.15 -4.73
CA ILE A 75 -1.08 -16.56 -5.07
C ILE A 75 -1.15 -17.97 -5.63
N ARG A 76 -0.57 -18.18 -6.80
CA ARG A 76 -0.47 -19.54 -7.35
C ARG A 76 0.68 -20.27 -6.67
N PHE A 77 0.56 -21.60 -6.57
CA PHE A 77 1.57 -22.45 -5.91
C PHE A 77 2.96 -22.42 -6.59
N ASP A 78 3.02 -22.01 -7.86
CA ASP A 78 4.23 -21.94 -8.67
C ASP A 78 4.85 -20.54 -8.74
N GLN A 79 4.34 -19.59 -7.95
CA GLN A 79 4.81 -18.19 -7.95
C GLN A 79 5.53 -17.85 -6.65
N ASP A 80 6.78 -17.39 -6.78
CA ASP A 80 7.60 -16.83 -5.70
C ASP A 80 7.57 -15.30 -5.64
N THR A 81 7.01 -14.68 -6.69
CA THR A 81 6.91 -13.24 -6.86
C THR A 81 5.51 -12.87 -7.38
N ILE A 82 4.94 -11.81 -6.83
CA ILE A 82 3.61 -11.32 -7.20
C ILE A 82 3.70 -9.88 -7.68
N THR A 83 3.17 -9.64 -8.88
CA THR A 83 3.12 -8.31 -9.47
C THR A 83 1.78 -7.62 -9.22
N PHE A 84 1.82 -6.35 -8.86
CA PHE A 84 0.69 -5.42 -8.85
C PHE A 84 0.97 -4.24 -9.78
N PHE A 85 -0.09 -3.64 -10.32
CA PHE A 85 -0.02 -2.42 -11.12
C PHE A 85 -0.84 -1.34 -10.45
N MET A 86 -0.26 -0.15 -10.28
CA MET A 86 -0.90 0.97 -9.59
C MET A 86 -0.80 2.24 -10.43
N SER A 87 -1.97 2.74 -10.83
CA SER A 87 -2.13 3.94 -11.67
C SER A 87 -2.25 5.24 -10.89
N LEU A 88 -2.46 5.17 -9.57
CA LEU A 88 -2.61 6.35 -8.71
C LEU A 88 -1.36 6.58 -7.85
N PRO A 89 -1.00 7.84 -7.54
CA PRO A 89 0.12 8.15 -6.66
C PRO A 89 -0.01 7.54 -5.26
N PHE A 90 1.09 7.03 -4.71
CA PHE A 90 1.16 6.48 -3.35
C PHE A 90 2.54 6.73 -2.73
N HIS A 91 2.60 6.65 -1.41
CA HIS A 91 3.80 6.89 -0.61
C HIS A 91 4.18 5.69 0.26
N LEU A 92 3.18 4.94 0.72
CA LEU A 92 3.37 3.74 1.55
C LEU A 92 2.70 2.53 0.92
N ILE A 93 3.34 1.37 1.07
CA ILE A 93 2.73 0.07 0.75
C ILE A 93 2.80 -0.83 1.98
N PHE A 94 1.63 -1.15 2.53
CA PHE A 94 1.48 -2.22 3.50
C PHE A 94 0.96 -3.48 2.82
N VAL A 95 1.59 -4.61 3.12
CA VAL A 95 1.09 -5.92 2.71
C VAL A 95 0.51 -6.62 3.93
N GLN A 96 -0.72 -7.09 3.81
CA GLN A 96 -1.40 -7.91 4.79
C GLN A 96 -1.39 -9.37 4.33
N LEU A 97 -0.78 -10.22 5.15
CA LEU A 97 -0.79 -11.67 5.01
C LEU A 97 -1.57 -12.23 6.21
N GLU A 98 -2.77 -12.76 5.97
CA GLU A 98 -3.69 -13.17 7.06
C GLU A 98 -3.91 -11.99 8.04
N ASP A 99 -3.50 -12.13 9.30
CA ASP A 99 -3.58 -11.11 10.35
C ASP A 99 -2.22 -10.45 10.62
N LYS A 100 -1.29 -10.43 9.65
CA LYS A 100 0.04 -9.81 9.80
C LYS A 100 0.24 -8.72 8.78
N PHE A 101 0.79 -7.59 9.23
CA PHE A 101 1.08 -6.44 8.38
C PHE A 101 2.58 -6.28 8.19
N TYR A 102 2.98 -5.90 6.98
CA TYR A 102 4.37 -5.69 6.59
C TYR A 102 4.49 -4.37 5.82
N LEU A 103 5.39 -3.49 6.24
CA LEU A 103 5.70 -2.28 5.47
C LEU A 103 6.77 -2.64 4.44
N THR A 104 6.41 -2.53 3.16
CA THR A 104 7.25 -3.00 2.05
C THR A 104 7.83 -1.87 1.20
N VAL A 105 7.14 -0.72 1.17
CA VAL A 105 7.60 0.48 0.46
C VAL A 105 7.29 1.71 1.30
N LEU A 106 8.28 2.58 1.41
CA LEU A 106 8.21 3.92 2.00
C LEU A 106 8.96 4.85 1.04
N GLN A 107 8.24 5.79 0.42
CA GLN A 107 8.83 6.76 -0.49
C GLN A 107 8.23 8.15 -0.26
N HIS A 108 9.06 9.18 -0.40
CA HIS A 108 8.64 10.58 -0.27
C HIS A 108 8.09 11.15 -1.58
N ILE A 109 8.70 10.76 -2.71
CA ILE A 109 8.34 11.28 -4.03
C ILE A 109 7.79 10.11 -4.85
N TYR A 110 6.55 10.24 -5.31
CA TYR A 110 5.97 9.31 -6.26
C TYR A 110 6.60 9.52 -7.64
N THR A 111 7.07 8.43 -8.25
CA THR A 111 7.58 8.41 -9.63
C THR A 111 6.68 7.51 -10.47
N PRO A 112 6.11 8.02 -11.58
CA PRO A 112 5.28 7.21 -12.48
C PRO A 112 6.13 6.25 -13.32
N SER A 113 5.51 5.18 -13.84
CA SER A 113 6.10 4.28 -14.84
C SER A 113 7.43 3.62 -14.42
N ILE A 114 7.59 3.33 -13.12
CA ILE A 114 8.74 2.59 -12.60
C ILE A 114 8.34 1.17 -12.17
N THR A 115 9.35 0.30 -12.07
CA THR A 115 9.22 -0.99 -11.38
C THR A 115 9.82 -0.89 -9.98
N ILE A 116 9.04 -1.21 -8.97
CA ILE A 116 9.44 -1.25 -7.56
C ILE A 116 9.57 -2.72 -7.13
N PRO A 117 10.79 -3.28 -7.11
CA PRO A 117 11.03 -4.57 -6.49
C PRO A 117 10.98 -4.41 -4.97
N THR A 118 10.16 -5.21 -4.31
CA THR A 118 10.11 -5.29 -2.86
C THR A 118 10.07 -6.74 -2.39
N LYS A 119 10.34 -6.92 -1.10
CA LYS A 119 10.30 -8.22 -0.45
C LYS A 119 9.51 -8.13 0.84
N ILE A 120 8.94 -9.26 1.23
CA ILE A 120 8.35 -9.49 2.54
C ILE A 120 9.26 -10.49 3.26
N ALA A 121 9.83 -10.02 4.36
CA ALA A 121 10.64 -10.82 5.28
C ALA A 121 10.17 -10.65 6.72
N ARG A 122 10.58 -11.56 7.61
CA ARG A 122 10.27 -11.48 9.04
C ARG A 122 10.70 -10.16 9.68
N SER A 123 11.81 -9.58 9.23
CA SER A 123 12.32 -8.29 9.72
C SER A 123 11.46 -7.07 9.34
N GLN A 124 10.56 -7.21 8.37
CA GLN A 124 9.65 -6.14 7.93
C GLN A 124 8.25 -6.27 8.56
N TYR A 125 8.06 -7.25 9.45
CA TYR A 125 6.81 -7.41 10.18
C TYR A 125 6.55 -6.18 11.05
N CYS A 126 5.35 -5.62 10.94
CA CYS A 126 4.88 -4.55 11.79
C CYS A 126 4.15 -5.16 13.00
N PRO A 127 4.78 -5.23 14.19
CA PRO A 127 4.14 -5.78 15.38
C PRO A 127 2.91 -4.97 15.77
N TYR A 128 2.01 -5.61 16.49
CA TYR A 128 0.88 -4.93 17.09
C TYR A 128 1.34 -4.01 18.22
N ILE A 129 0.66 -2.87 18.39
CA ILE A 129 0.94 -1.93 19.50
C ILE A 129 0.96 -2.61 20.88
N ARG A 130 0.15 -3.66 21.07
CA ARG A 130 0.09 -4.46 22.31
C ARG A 130 1.35 -5.28 22.58
N GLU A 131 2.14 -5.58 21.55
CA GLU A 131 3.41 -6.28 21.67
C GLU A 131 4.54 -5.31 22.07
N LEU A 132 4.36 -4.02 21.79
CA LEU A 132 5.37 -2.98 22.04
C LEU A 132 5.19 -2.29 23.39
N PHE A 133 3.96 -2.17 23.88
CA PHE A 133 3.63 -1.39 25.07
C PHE A 133 2.82 -2.19 26.10
N ASN A 134 2.97 -1.81 27.37
CA ASN A 134 2.24 -2.41 28.49
C ASN A 134 0.73 -2.16 28.40
N GLN A 135 -0.07 -3.03 29.04
CA GLN A 135 -1.53 -2.91 29.06
C GLN A 135 -2.04 -1.55 29.54
N THR A 136 -1.38 -0.95 30.55
CA THR A 136 -1.73 0.39 31.06
C THR A 136 -1.64 1.47 29.98
N PHE A 137 -0.69 1.34 29.06
CA PHE A 137 -0.52 2.27 27.96
C PHE A 137 -1.63 2.11 26.90
N ILE A 138 -2.01 0.88 26.60
CA ILE A 138 -3.07 0.55 25.64
C ILE A 138 -4.40 1.14 26.11
N ALA A 139 -4.63 1.16 27.42
CA ALA A 139 -5.84 1.73 28.02
C ALA A 139 -5.94 3.27 27.92
N TYR A 140 -4.87 3.97 27.53
CA TYR A 140 -4.94 5.42 27.37
C TYR A 140 -5.73 5.85 26.13
N PRO A 141 -6.41 7.02 26.18
CA PRO A 141 -7.01 7.63 25.00
C PRO A 141 -6.00 7.80 23.86
N ILE A 142 -6.45 7.72 22.61
CA ILE A 142 -5.56 7.69 21.44
C ILE A 142 -4.61 8.89 21.34
N LEU A 143 -5.10 10.10 21.65
CA LEU A 143 -4.29 11.32 21.65
C LEU A 143 -3.19 11.29 22.71
N ARG A 144 -3.42 10.61 23.84
CA ARG A 144 -2.40 10.40 24.86
C ARG A 144 -1.40 9.35 24.41
N ARG A 145 -1.83 8.27 23.76
CA ARG A 145 -0.96 7.22 23.22
C ARG A 145 0.04 7.76 22.19
N ILE A 146 -0.42 8.60 21.25
CA ILE A 146 0.42 9.18 20.19
C ILE A 146 1.68 9.87 20.75
N LYS A 147 1.56 10.54 21.91
CA LYS A 147 2.70 11.22 22.56
C LYS A 147 3.87 10.30 22.89
N TYR A 148 3.65 8.99 23.00
CA TYR A 148 4.67 8.04 23.42
C TYR A 148 5.06 7.03 22.32
N TYR A 149 4.50 7.12 21.11
CA TYR A 149 4.85 6.19 20.03
C TYR A 149 6.33 6.23 19.68
N HIS A 150 6.97 7.40 19.81
CA HIS A 150 8.41 7.55 19.63
C HIS A 150 9.24 6.69 20.59
N LEU A 151 8.71 6.32 21.77
CA LEU A 151 9.43 5.48 22.74
C LEU A 151 9.68 4.07 22.22
N ALA A 152 8.81 3.53 21.36
CA ALA A 152 9.02 2.21 20.76
C ALA A 152 10.24 2.21 19.83
N CYS A 153 10.40 3.26 19.03
CA CYS A 153 11.58 3.45 18.16
C CYS A 153 12.87 3.69 18.95
N ILE A 154 12.79 4.29 20.14
CA ILE A 154 13.95 4.45 21.04
C ILE A 154 14.37 3.09 21.62
N LYS A 155 13.40 2.24 21.98
CA LYS A 155 13.66 0.93 22.59
C LYS A 155 14.16 -0.09 21.57
N ASP A 156 13.64 -0.04 20.36
CA ASP A 156 14.03 -0.90 19.25
C ASP A 156 14.33 -0.04 18.02
N SER A 157 15.61 0.19 17.76
CA SER A 157 16.08 0.98 16.61
C SER A 157 15.80 0.31 15.27
N ASN A 158 15.45 -0.98 15.25
CA ASN A 158 15.08 -1.71 14.03
C ASN A 158 13.57 -1.65 13.75
N LEU A 159 12.77 -1.05 14.64
CA LEU A 159 11.33 -0.92 14.47
C LEU A 159 11.00 0.09 13.37
N VAL A 160 10.67 -0.41 12.18
CA VAL A 160 10.29 0.41 11.02
C VAL A 160 8.80 0.81 11.07
N CYS A 161 7.94 -0.05 11.61
CA CYS A 161 6.50 0.13 11.60
C CYS A 161 5.82 -0.64 12.74
N PHE A 162 4.58 -0.27 13.08
CA PHE A 162 3.73 -1.04 13.99
C PHE A 162 2.25 -0.80 13.67
N HIS A 163 1.40 -1.76 14.00
CA HIS A 163 -0.03 -1.71 13.69
C HIS A 163 -0.87 -1.27 14.91
N LEU A 164 -1.75 -0.30 14.67
CA LEU A 164 -2.72 0.20 15.64
C LEU A 164 -4.06 -0.52 15.43
N ILE A 165 -4.37 -1.55 16.23
CA ILE A 165 -5.76 -2.03 16.30
C ILE A 165 -6.55 -0.98 17.10
N LEU A 166 -7.46 -0.30 16.43
CA LEU A 166 -8.60 0.39 17.06
C LEU A 166 -9.59 -0.70 17.50
N ILE A 167 -9.53 -1.08 18.78
CA ILE A 167 -10.68 -1.66 19.50
C ILE A 167 -11.46 -0.48 20.07
#